data_AF-A0A533YBJ5-F1
#
_entry.id   AF-A0A533YBJ5-F1
#
_cell.length_a   1.000
_cell.length_b   1.000
_cell.length_c   1.000
_cell.angle_alpha   90.00
_cell.angle_beta   90.00
_cell.angle_gamma   90.00
#
_symmetry.space_group_name_H-M   'P 1'
#
loop_
_entity.id
_entity.type
_entity.pdbx_description
1 polymer ?
#
loop_
_entity_poly.entity_id
_entity_poly.type
_entity_poly.pdbx_seq_one_letter_code
_entity_poly.pdbx_strand_id
1 'polypeptide(L)'
;MVFNTSLQVLHRNPEAVELSRRIQRAETEAVSGDVLPRVVTDLCHKIRRDLQVRIDAGNWGQFQVRRLIGAPQELVVLNGIGLPDRGGWQRSRILIVMKEVGPMG
;
A
#
# COMPACT_ATOMS: atom_id res chain seq x y z
N MET A 1 -1.89 -6.26 -2.40
CA MET A 1 -0.59 -6.16 -3.12
C MET A 1 0.56 -6.30 -2.14
N VAL A 2 1.59 -7.04 -2.50
CA VAL A 2 2.78 -7.27 -1.66
C VAL A 2 3.99 -6.66 -2.33
N PHE A 3 4.83 -6.00 -1.54
CA PHE A 3 6.07 -5.36 -1.96
C PHE A 3 7.25 -5.84 -1.12
N ASN A 4 8.43 -5.83 -1.72
CA ASN A 4 9.69 -5.89 -0.97
C ASN A 4 10.07 -4.49 -0.44
N THR A 5 11.16 -4.43 0.32
CA THR A 5 11.68 -3.17 0.88
C THR A 5 12.31 -2.24 -0.17
N SER A 6 12.62 -2.75 -1.36
CA SER A 6 12.97 -1.94 -2.55
C SER A 6 11.74 -1.38 -3.29
N LEU A 7 10.53 -1.56 -2.72
CA LEU A 7 9.24 -1.15 -3.28
C LEU A 7 8.89 -1.80 -4.63
N GLN A 8 9.55 -2.91 -4.96
CA GLN A 8 9.16 -3.74 -6.09
C GLN A 8 7.96 -4.60 -5.70
N VAL A 9 7.02 -4.70 -6.62
CA VAL A 9 5.84 -5.54 -6.43
C VAL A 9 6.23 -7.00 -6.57
N LEU A 10 5.96 -7.78 -5.53
CA LEU A 10 6.13 -9.23 -5.53
C LEU A 10 4.84 -9.95 -5.95
N HIS A 11 3.69 -9.38 -5.58
CA HIS A 11 2.39 -9.98 -5.87
C HIS A 11 1.27 -8.94 -5.97
N ARG A 12 0.39 -9.10 -6.95
CA ARG A 12 -0.90 -8.38 -7.07
C ARG A 12 -2.00 -9.41 -7.33
N ASN A 13 -3.12 -9.28 -6.62
CA ASN A 13 -4.35 -9.97 -7.00
C ASN A 13 -5.12 -9.11 -8.02
N PRO A 14 -6.05 -9.70 -8.79
CA PRO A 14 -6.82 -8.98 -9.81
C PRO A 14 -7.59 -7.78 -9.27
N GLU A 15 -8.18 -7.92 -8.07
CA GLU A 15 -8.93 -6.85 -7.41
C GLU A 15 -8.07 -5.62 -7.11
N ALA A 16 -6.86 -5.80 -6.56
CA ALA A 16 -5.99 -4.66 -6.30
C ALA A 16 -5.43 -4.03 -7.57
N VAL A 17 -5.32 -4.79 -8.67
CA VAL A 17 -4.99 -4.21 -9.99
C VAL A 17 -6.12 -3.30 -10.45
N GLU A 18 -7.38 -3.75 -10.35
CA GLU A 18 -8.52 -2.93 -10.78
C GLU A 18 -8.68 -1.67 -9.92
N LEU A 19 -8.61 -1.81 -8.60
CA LEU A 19 -8.65 -0.67 -7.68
C LEU A 19 -7.51 0.31 -7.93
N SER A 20 -6.29 -0.20 -8.18
CA SER A 20 -5.17 0.67 -8.55
C SER A 20 -5.45 1.43 -9.84
N ARG A 21 -6.02 0.79 -10.87
CA ARG A 21 -6.39 1.49 -12.11
C ARG A 21 -7.45 2.55 -11.88
N ARG A 22 -8.46 2.30 -11.04
CA ARG A 22 -9.49 3.29 -10.68
C ARG A 22 -8.88 4.49 -9.97
N ILE A 23 -8.03 4.26 -8.98
CA ILE A 23 -7.34 5.34 -8.24
C ILE A 23 -6.46 6.15 -9.20
N GLN A 24 -5.70 5.49 -10.08
CA GLN A 24 -4.84 6.17 -11.05
C GLN A 24 -5.64 7.05 -12.02
N ARG A 25 -6.80 6.58 -12.51
CA ARG A 25 -7.70 7.41 -13.35
C ARG A 25 -8.13 8.67 -12.62
N ALA A 26 -8.49 8.54 -11.34
CA ALA A 26 -8.89 9.68 -10.51
C ALA A 26 -7.73 10.64 -10.22
N GLU A 27 -6.48 10.18 -10.24
CA GLU A 27 -5.29 11.00 -9.98
C GLU A 27 -4.77 11.75 -11.22
N THR A 28 -4.80 11.13 -12.41
CA THR A 28 -4.00 11.62 -13.56
C THR A 28 -4.74 11.69 -14.91
N GLU A 29 -6.05 11.41 -14.98
CA GLU A 29 -6.86 11.31 -16.23
C GLU A 29 -6.35 10.27 -17.28
N ALA A 30 -5.10 9.82 -17.19
CA ALA A 30 -4.45 8.83 -18.04
C ALA A 30 -4.02 7.59 -17.24
N VAL A 31 -4.26 6.40 -17.82
CA VAL A 31 -3.90 5.10 -17.23
C VAL A 31 -2.68 4.55 -17.94
N SER A 32 -1.53 4.58 -17.29
CA SER A 32 -0.38 3.76 -17.69
C SER A 32 -0.43 2.47 -16.88
N GLY A 33 -0.74 1.36 -17.53
CA GLY A 33 -1.06 0.08 -16.89
C GLY A 33 0.03 -0.54 -16.00
N ASP A 34 1.26 -0.01 -16.05
CA ASP A 34 2.38 -0.48 -15.24
C ASP A 34 2.76 0.45 -14.08
N VAL A 35 2.16 1.64 -14.02
CA VAL A 35 2.47 2.65 -13.00
C VAL A 35 1.51 2.54 -11.84
N LEU A 36 2.04 2.50 -10.61
CA LEU A 36 1.23 2.51 -9.40
C LEU A 36 0.64 3.91 -9.15
N PRO A 37 -0.56 4.01 -8.58
CA PRO A 37 -1.08 5.29 -8.13
C PRO A 37 -0.12 5.98 -7.17
N ARG A 38 -0.08 7.31 -7.22
CA ARG A 38 0.77 8.12 -6.37
C ARG A 38 0.46 7.87 -4.91
N VAL A 39 -0.81 7.81 -4.52
CA VAL A 39 -1.18 7.54 -3.13
C VAL A 39 -0.71 6.17 -2.62
N VAL A 40 -0.70 5.14 -3.47
CA VAL A 40 -0.19 3.81 -3.12
C VAL A 40 1.33 3.86 -2.95
N THR A 41 2.00 4.56 -3.85
CA THR A 41 3.45 4.78 -3.82
C THR A 41 3.88 5.54 -2.57
N ASP A 42 3.16 6.61 -2.21
CA ASP A 42 3.42 7.41 -1.01
C ASP A 42 3.20 6.60 0.28
N LEU A 43 2.16 5.77 0.31
CA LEU A 43 1.89 4.87 1.43
C LEU A 43 3.02 3.84 1.60
N CYS A 44 3.49 3.24 0.51
CA CYS A 44 4.65 2.34 0.51
C CYS A 44 5.91 3.04 1.04
N HIS A 45 6.22 4.25 0.59
CA HIS A 45 7.37 5.01 1.10
C HIS A 45 7.27 5.33 2.59
N LYS A 46 6.07 5.69 3.09
CA LYS A 46 5.86 5.92 4.51
C LYS A 46 6.11 4.64 5.31
N ILE A 47 5.51 3.53 4.91
CA ILE A 47 5.66 2.25 5.61
C ILE A 47 7.10 1.78 5.58
N ARG A 48 7.81 1.97 4.47
CA ARG A 48 9.24 1.66 4.36
C ARG A 48 10.07 2.42 5.40
N ARG A 49 9.85 3.74 5.55
CA ARG A 49 10.53 4.55 6.57
C ARG A 49 10.20 4.08 7.98
N ASP A 50 8.92 3.82 8.26
CA ASP A 50 8.46 3.34 9.56
C ASP A 50 9.03 1.94 9.88
N LEU A 51 9.19 1.08 8.88
CA LEU A 51 9.83 -0.23 8.98
C LEU A 51 11.28 -0.11 9.41
N GLN A 52 12.04 0.80 8.79
CA GLN A 52 13.46 0.97 9.06
C GLN A 52 13.68 1.40 10.52
N VAL A 53 12.97 2.43 10.96
CA VAL A 53 13.02 2.90 12.35
C VAL A 53 12.69 1.80 13.36
N ARG A 54 11.69 0.96 13.05
CA ARG A 54 11.29 -0.15 13.94
C ARG A 54 12.32 -1.26 13.99
N ILE A 55 12.89 -1.65 12.85
CA ILE A 55 13.94 -2.67 12.78
C ILE A 55 15.18 -2.21 13.54
N ASP A 56 15.60 -0.96 13.36
CA ASP A 56 16.75 -0.38 14.07
C ASP A 56 16.52 -0.33 15.59
N ALA A 57 15.26 -0.17 16.02
CA ALA A 57 14.85 -0.24 17.43
C ALA A 57 14.62 -1.67 17.96
N GLY A 58 14.87 -2.72 17.16
CA GLY A 58 14.60 -4.10 17.54
C GLY A 58 13.11 -4.43 17.70
N ASN A 59 12.21 -3.59 17.17
CA ASN A 59 10.78 -3.78 17.20
C ASN A 59 10.31 -4.56 15.97
N TRP A 60 10.08 -5.86 16.18
CA TRP A 60 9.61 -6.80 15.16
C TRP A 60 8.08 -6.90 15.08
N GLY A 61 7.37 -6.01 15.77
CA GLY A 61 5.92 -5.95 15.71
C GLY A 61 5.44 -5.41 14.36
N GLN A 62 4.47 -6.09 13.76
CA GLN A 62 3.74 -5.57 12.61
C GLN A 62 3.03 -4.27 12.98
N PHE A 63 2.85 -3.40 12.01
CA PHE A 63 2.12 -2.15 12.19
C PHE A 63 1.30 -1.82 10.96
N GLN A 64 0.28 -0.98 11.16
CA GLN A 64 -0.65 -0.62 10.11
C GLN A 64 -0.71 0.90 9.95
N VAL A 65 -0.89 1.33 8.71
CA VAL A 65 -1.11 2.71 8.30
C VAL A 65 -2.31 2.72 7.38
N ARG A 66 -3.40 3.34 7.83
CA ARG A 66 -4.65 3.42 7.07
C ARG A 66 -4.76 4.77 6.37
N ARG A 67 -5.20 4.76 5.12
CA ARG A 67 -5.66 5.95 4.38
C ARG A 67 -7.03 5.69 3.78
N LEU A 68 -7.87 6.71 3.80
CA LEU A 68 -9.15 6.75 3.09
C LEU A 68 -8.97 7.69 1.91
N ILE A 69 -9.40 7.27 0.72
CA ILE A 69 -9.30 8.04 -0.52
C ILE A 69 -10.57 7.90 -1.35
N GLY A 70 -10.74 8.79 -2.32
CA GLY A 70 -11.87 8.78 -3.24
C GLY A 70 -12.97 9.78 -2.84
N ALA A 71 -14.02 9.82 -3.65
CA ALA A 71 -15.21 10.61 -3.39
C ALA A 71 -16.12 9.88 -2.39
N PRO A 72 -17.05 10.57 -1.70
CA PRO A 72 -17.96 9.97 -0.73
C PRO A 72 -18.76 8.75 -1.24
N GLN A 73 -18.97 8.66 -2.56
CA GLN A 73 -19.71 7.59 -3.23
C GLN A 73 -18.80 6.42 -3.67
N GLU A 74 -17.48 6.61 -3.68
CA GLU A 74 -16.48 5.64 -4.14
C GLU A 74 -15.24 5.67 -3.23
N LEU A 75 -15.47 5.51 -1.92
CA LEU A 75 -14.38 5.51 -0.96
C LEU A 75 -13.60 4.22 -1.04
N VAL A 76 -12.28 4.32 -1.13
CA VAL A 76 -11.36 3.20 -1.02
C VAL A 76 -10.53 3.37 0.25
N VAL A 77 -10.51 2.33 1.07
CA VAL A 77 -9.59 2.20 2.20
C VAL A 77 -8.33 1.52 1.70
N LEU A 78 -7.21 2.21 1.85
CA LEU A 78 -5.88 1.63 1.76
C LEU A 78 -5.39 1.31 3.17
N ASN A 79 -5.29 0.02 3.49
CA ASN A 79 -4.62 -0.44 4.70
C ASN A 79 -3.24 -0.97 4.35
N GLY A 80 -2.21 -0.18 4.66
CA GLY A 80 -0.84 -0.59 4.45
C GLY A 80 -0.23 -1.17 5.72
N ILE A 81 0.39 -2.33 5.61
CA ILE A 81 0.90 -3.13 6.71
C ILE A 81 2.40 -3.31 6.52
N GLY A 82 3.18 -2.89 7.51
CA GLY A 82 4.61 -3.18 7.59
C GLY A 82 4.83 -4.52 8.27
N LEU A 83 5.53 -5.42 7.58
CA LEU A 83 5.85 -6.77 8.05
C LEU A 83 7.37 -6.87 8.26
N PRO A 84 7.88 -6.45 9.43
CA PRO A 84 9.29 -6.65 9.77
C PRO A 84 9.60 -8.15 9.90
N ASP A 85 10.80 -8.54 9.48
CA ASP A 85 11.28 -9.92 9.55
C ASP A 85 12.58 -9.99 10.37
N ARG A 86 12.72 -11.03 11.21
CA ARG A 86 13.91 -11.21 12.07
C ARG A 86 15.18 -11.50 11.28
N GLY A 87 15.07 -12.01 10.06
CA GLY A 87 16.18 -12.12 9.13
C GLY A 87 16.52 -10.80 8.43
N GLY A 88 15.93 -9.68 8.88
CA GLY A 88 16.37 -8.33 8.59
C GLY A 88 15.59 -7.61 7.50
N TRP A 89 16.12 -6.44 7.12
CA TRP A 89 15.52 -5.52 6.16
C TRP A 89 15.12 -6.17 4.83
N GLN A 90 15.98 -7.02 4.26
CA GLN A 90 15.76 -7.64 2.95
C GLN A 90 14.61 -8.67 2.94
N ARG A 91 14.29 -9.23 4.11
CA ARG A 91 13.19 -10.20 4.28
C ARG A 91 11.88 -9.55 4.71
N SER A 92 11.93 -8.30 5.14
CA SER A 92 10.74 -7.53 5.51
C SER A 92 9.88 -7.24 4.28
N ARG A 93 8.58 -7.08 4.48
CA ARG A 93 7.59 -6.89 3.40
C ARG A 93 6.64 -5.74 3.72
N ILE A 94 6.05 -5.20 2.67
CA ILE A 94 4.95 -4.24 2.78
C ILE A 94 3.73 -4.87 2.11
N LEU A 95 2.62 -4.94 2.83
CA LEU A 95 1.34 -5.42 2.30
C LEU A 95 0.38 -4.24 2.22
N ILE A 96 -0.12 -3.93 1.02
CA ILE A 96 -1.20 -2.96 0.83
C ILE A 96 -2.48 -3.74 0.55
N VAL A 97 -3.45 -3.60 1.45
CA VAL A 97 -4.81 -4.07 1.26
C VAL A 97 -5.67 -2.90 0.81
N MET A 98 -6.40 -3.09 -0.28
CA MET A 98 -7.33 -2.10 -0.82
C MET A 98 -8.73 -2.66 -0.66
N LYS A 99 -9.64 -1.85 -0.14
CA LYS A 99 -11.04 -2.26 0.02
C LYS A 99 -11.94 -1.09 -0.33
N GLU A 100 -12.89 -1.33 -1.23
CA GLU A 100 -14.00 -0.40 -1.44
C GLU A 100 -14.89 -0.38 -0.21
N VAL A 101 -15.22 0.83 0.22
CA VAL A 101 -16.21 1.10 1.24
C VAL A 101 -17.37 1.72 0.50
N GLY A 102 -18.48 0.97 0.40
CA GLY A 102 -19.71 1.47 -0.20
C GLY A 102 -20.18 2.77 0.47
N PRO A 103 -21.16 3.48 -0.12
CA PRO A 103 -21.68 4.71 0.46
C PRO A 103 -22.06 4.44 1.92
N MET A 104 -21.72 5.39 2.80
CA MET A 104 -22.32 5.41 4.13
C MET A 104 -23.83 5.54 3.92
N GLY A 105 -24.54 4.43 4.09
CA GLY A 105 -26.00 4.41 4.11
C GLY A 105 -26.53 5.16 5.31
#